data_AF-A0A2G5IDP1-F1
#
_entry.id   AF-A0A2G5IDP1-F1
#
_cell.length_a   1.000
_cell.length_b   1.000
_cell.length_c   1.000
_cell.angle_alpha   90.00
_cell.angle_beta   90.00
_cell.angle_gamma   90.00
#
_symmetry.space_group_name_H-M   'P 1'
#
loop_
_entity.id
_entity.type
_entity.pdbx_description
1 polymer ?
#
loop_
_entity_poly.entity_id
_entity_poly.type
_entity_poly.pdbx_seq_one_letter_code
_entity_poly.pdbx_strand_id
1 'polypeptide(L)'
;MAARQGTRPGGGGARFAQFKLVLLGESAVGKSSLVLRFVKDQFDDYRESTIGAAFLTQTIALDEQTTVKFEIWDTAGQERYKSLAPMYYRNANCAVVVYDITQAASLDKAKAWVKELQRQANENIIIALAGNKADLVAEQPDKRAVPTGDAEAYAREAGLLFFETSAKTAENVKELFTAIAKKLPIEQATQRGMRGAAGRPGGVDLGSRQDPGAVSGGPGGCNC
;
A
#
# COMPACT_ATOMS: atom_id res chain seq x y z
N MET A 1 -23.18 53.81 11.58
CA MET A 1 -21.89 53.11 11.74
C MET A 1 -22.13 51.63 11.48
N ALA A 2 -21.67 51.13 10.33
CA ALA A 2 -21.89 49.75 9.90
C ALA A 2 -20.81 48.84 10.48
N ALA A 3 -21.23 47.81 11.22
CA ALA A 3 -20.35 46.78 11.74
C ALA A 3 -19.81 45.93 10.58
N ARG A 4 -18.48 45.92 10.42
CA ARG A 4 -17.76 45.04 9.50
C ARG A 4 -17.84 43.61 10.03
N GLN A 5 -18.56 42.74 9.32
CA GLN A 5 -18.47 41.30 9.51
C GLN A 5 -17.06 40.85 9.09
N GLY A 6 -16.26 40.43 10.07
CA GLY A 6 -15.01 39.73 9.82
C GLY A 6 -15.30 38.32 9.30
N THR A 7 -14.90 38.06 8.06
CA THR A 7 -14.87 36.72 7.47
C THR A 7 -13.97 35.84 8.33
N ARG A 8 -14.54 34.82 8.99
CA ARG A 8 -13.76 33.80 9.68
C ARG A 8 -12.93 33.03 8.63
N PRO A 9 -11.61 32.91 8.75
CA PRO A 9 -10.87 31.97 7.92
C PRO A 9 -11.37 30.57 8.29
N GLY A 10 -11.85 29.83 7.29
CA GLY A 10 -12.31 28.45 7.46
C GLY A 10 -11.18 27.61 8.05
N GLY A 11 -11.37 27.13 9.28
CA GLY A 11 -10.46 26.15 9.88
C GLY A 11 -10.57 24.84 9.14
N GLY A 12 -9.65 24.62 8.19
CA GLY A 12 -9.45 23.31 7.57
C GLY A 12 -8.96 22.35 8.66
N GLY A 13 -9.87 21.51 9.17
CA GLY A 13 -9.50 20.46 10.12
C GLY A 13 -8.49 19.50 9.52
N ALA A 14 -7.66 18.89 10.37
CA ALA A 14 -6.69 17.89 9.94
C ALA A 14 -7.38 16.77 9.14
N ARG A 15 -6.92 16.55 7.90
CA ARG A 15 -7.39 15.52 6.98
C ARG A 15 -6.55 14.27 7.17
N PHE A 16 -7.21 13.18 7.53
CA PHE A 16 -6.59 11.85 7.57
C PHE A 16 -7.26 10.96 6.52
N ALA A 17 -6.46 10.23 5.75
CA ALA A 17 -6.95 9.25 4.79
C ALA A 17 -6.08 7.99 4.82
N GLN A 18 -6.73 6.84 4.62
CA GLN A 18 -6.07 5.54 4.59
C GLN A 18 -6.28 4.90 3.22
N PHE A 19 -5.20 4.37 2.64
CA PHE A 19 -5.24 3.76 1.33
C PHE A 19 -4.47 2.45 1.29
N LYS A 20 -5.06 1.46 0.63
CA LYS A 20 -4.45 0.16 0.36
C LYS A 20 -3.49 0.28 -0.84
N LEU A 21 -2.25 -0.11 -0.62
CA LEU A 21 -1.17 -0.15 -1.62
C LEU A 21 -0.69 -1.59 -1.77
N VAL A 22 -0.49 -2.05 -3.00
CA VAL A 22 0.08 -3.38 -3.28
C VAL A 22 1.36 -3.24 -4.10
N LEU A 23 2.39 -4.04 -3.79
CA LEU A 23 3.58 -4.16 -4.61
C LEU A 23 3.50 -5.42 -5.45
N LEU A 24 3.76 -5.30 -6.75
CA LEU A 24 3.79 -6.41 -7.71
C LEU A 24 5.09 -6.35 -8.52
N GLY A 25 5.46 -7.45 -9.15
CA GLY A 25 6.73 -7.59 -9.88
C GLY A 25 7.38 -8.94 -9.65
N GLU A 26 8.37 -9.28 -10.48
CA GLU A 26 9.08 -10.55 -10.43
C GLU A 26 9.85 -10.75 -9.11
N SER A 27 10.28 -11.98 -8.83
CA SER A 27 11.15 -12.28 -7.70
C SER A 27 12.47 -11.49 -7.80
N ALA A 28 13.08 -11.14 -6.66
CA ALA A 28 14.39 -10.49 -6.58
C ALA A 28 14.54 -9.09 -7.23
N VAL A 29 13.47 -8.47 -7.75
CA VAL A 29 13.51 -7.07 -8.25
C VAL A 29 13.63 -6.02 -7.14
N GLY A 30 13.39 -6.41 -5.87
CA GLY A 30 13.59 -5.56 -4.70
C GLY A 30 12.34 -4.89 -4.12
N LYS A 31 11.13 -5.44 -4.36
CA LYS A 31 9.87 -4.98 -3.74
C LYS A 31 9.97 -4.84 -2.22
N SER A 32 10.38 -5.90 -1.55
CA SER A 32 10.52 -5.93 -0.09
C SER A 32 11.57 -4.95 0.43
N SER A 33 12.66 -4.75 -0.32
CA SER A 33 13.70 -3.77 0.03
C SER A 33 13.20 -2.33 -0.13
N LEU A 34 12.42 -2.04 -1.18
CA LEU A 34 11.78 -0.72 -1.34
C LEU A 34 10.81 -0.42 -0.19
N VAL A 35 9.99 -1.40 0.21
CA VAL A 35 9.06 -1.23 1.33
C VAL A 35 9.82 -1.05 2.64
N LEU A 36 10.84 -1.87 2.89
CA LEU A 36 11.67 -1.75 4.08
C LEU A 36 12.34 -0.37 4.16
N ARG A 37 12.88 0.11 3.04
CA ARG A 37 13.47 1.44 2.94
C ARG A 37 12.44 2.53 3.22
N PHE A 38 11.23 2.42 2.68
CA PHE A 38 10.18 3.41 2.90
C PHE A 38 9.64 3.41 4.34
N VAL A 39 9.47 2.23 4.95
CA VAL A 39 8.85 2.09 6.28
C VAL A 39 9.85 2.35 7.41
N LYS A 40 11.08 1.80 7.29
CA LYS A 40 12.07 1.78 8.39
C LYS A 40 13.34 2.56 8.08
N ASP A 41 13.49 3.11 6.88
CA ASP A 41 14.74 3.69 6.39
C ASP A 41 15.94 2.74 6.54
N GLN A 42 15.72 1.47 6.23
CA GLN A 42 16.71 0.39 6.31
C GLN A 42 16.85 -0.34 4.99
N PHE A 43 18.02 -0.93 4.78
CA PHE A 43 18.31 -1.84 3.68
C PHE A 43 19.06 -3.05 4.22
N ASP A 44 18.75 -4.22 3.67
CA ASP A 44 19.34 -5.50 4.04
C ASP A 44 19.83 -6.18 2.76
N ASP A 45 21.15 -6.38 2.67
CA ASP A 45 21.81 -7.03 1.53
C ASP A 45 21.38 -8.50 1.36
N TYR A 46 20.96 -9.16 2.45
CA TYR A 46 20.65 -10.60 2.48
C TYR A 46 19.16 -10.85 2.71
N ARG A 47 18.31 -9.97 2.18
CA ARG A 47 16.86 -10.08 2.30
C ARG A 47 16.34 -11.40 1.70
N GLU A 48 15.77 -12.25 2.55
CA GLU A 48 15.13 -13.50 2.11
C GLU A 48 13.92 -13.26 1.19
N SER A 49 13.61 -14.25 0.36
CA SER A 49 12.42 -14.21 -0.50
C SER A 49 11.13 -14.17 0.31
N THR A 50 10.26 -13.21 0.03
CA THR A 50 8.92 -13.13 0.62
C THR A 50 8.09 -14.36 0.26
N ILE A 51 7.47 -14.97 1.28
CA ILE A 51 6.54 -16.09 1.15
C ILE A 51 5.11 -15.53 1.22
N GLY A 52 4.31 -15.72 0.18
CA GLY A 52 2.93 -15.20 0.13
C GLY A 52 2.90 -13.67 0.04
N ALA A 53 2.52 -12.99 1.12
CA ALA A 53 2.62 -11.53 1.22
C ALA A 53 2.84 -11.07 2.67
N ALA A 54 3.58 -9.98 2.83
CA ALA A 54 3.74 -9.27 4.10
C ALA A 54 2.86 -8.03 4.14
N PHE A 55 2.31 -7.74 5.32
CA PHE A 55 1.52 -6.53 5.57
C PHE A 55 2.33 -5.55 6.41
N LEU A 56 2.44 -4.31 5.93
CA LEU A 56 3.11 -3.21 6.62
C LEU A 56 2.24 -1.96 6.57
N THR A 57 2.47 -1.01 7.47
CA THR A 57 1.82 0.29 7.41
C THR A 57 2.85 1.40 7.50
N GLN A 58 2.68 2.46 6.72
CA GLN A 58 3.47 3.68 6.84
C GLN A 58 2.58 4.90 6.73
N THR A 59 2.82 5.89 7.60
CA THR A 59 2.08 7.14 7.61
C THR A 59 3.01 8.26 7.14
N ILE A 60 2.56 9.05 6.18
CA ILE A 60 3.28 10.23 5.68
C ILE A 60 2.41 11.48 5.81
N ALA A 61 3.03 12.60 6.19
CA ALA A 61 2.41 13.92 6.09
C ALA A 61 2.64 14.47 4.68
N LEU A 62 1.57 14.79 3.96
CA LEU A 62 1.64 15.43 2.65
C LEU A 62 1.78 16.95 2.75
N ASP A 63 1.09 17.54 3.72
CA ASP A 63 1.14 18.94 4.11
C ASP A 63 0.85 19.07 5.61
N GLU A 64 0.83 20.29 6.15
CA GLU A 64 0.59 20.55 7.59
C GLU A 64 -0.76 20.03 8.09
N GLN A 65 -1.74 19.87 7.19
CA GLN A 65 -3.11 19.46 7.53
C GLN A 65 -3.44 18.05 7.06
N THR A 66 -2.69 17.47 6.13
CA THR A 66 -3.08 16.25 5.41
C THR A 66 -2.11 15.12 5.68
N THR A 67 -2.61 14.06 6.30
CA THR A 67 -1.88 12.85 6.62
C THR A 67 -2.45 11.66 5.85
N VAL A 68 -1.57 10.89 5.20
CA VAL A 68 -1.93 9.67 4.47
C VAL A 68 -1.29 8.46 5.14
N LYS A 69 -2.11 7.46 5.47
CA LYS A 69 -1.65 6.15 5.93
C LYS A 69 -1.75 5.13 4.80
N PHE A 70 -0.63 4.55 4.42
CA PHE A 70 -0.58 3.40 3.51
C PHE A 70 -0.71 2.09 4.28
N GLU A 71 -1.59 1.22 3.76
CA GLU A 71 -1.67 -0.20 4.09
C GLU A 71 -1.00 -0.99 2.97
N ILE A 72 0.27 -1.35 3.20
CA ILE A 72 1.18 -1.87 2.18
C ILE A 72 1.15 -3.40 2.20
N TRP A 73 0.81 -3.97 1.05
CA TRP A 73 0.90 -5.39 0.77
C TRP A 73 2.13 -5.66 -0.08
N ASP A 74 3.20 -6.14 0.55
CA ASP A 74 4.42 -6.60 -0.13
C ASP A 74 4.25 -8.06 -0.56
N THR A 75 4.07 -8.33 -1.85
CA THR A 75 3.79 -9.69 -2.34
C THR A 75 5.05 -10.44 -2.75
N ALA A 76 5.00 -11.77 -2.67
CA ALA A 76 5.98 -12.63 -3.29
C ALA A 76 5.99 -12.43 -4.81
N GLY A 77 7.19 -12.45 -5.41
CA GLY A 77 7.36 -12.38 -6.86
C GLY A 77 7.58 -13.73 -7.54
N GLN A 78 7.58 -14.83 -6.77
CA GLN A 78 7.76 -16.17 -7.32
C GLN A 78 6.48 -16.65 -8.01
N GLU A 79 6.63 -17.27 -9.18
CA GLU A 79 5.49 -17.73 -10.01
C GLU A 79 4.53 -18.65 -9.24
N ARG A 80 5.03 -19.47 -8.31
CA ARG A 80 4.21 -20.35 -7.46
C ARG A 80 3.15 -19.63 -6.62
N TYR A 81 3.33 -18.33 -6.36
CA TYR A 81 2.38 -17.50 -5.59
C TYR A 81 1.55 -16.57 -6.49
N LYS A 82 1.74 -16.61 -7.82
CA LYS A 82 1.07 -15.70 -8.75
C LYS A 82 -0.44 -15.82 -8.71
N SER A 83 -0.99 -17.02 -8.52
CA SER A 83 -2.43 -17.24 -8.37
C SER A 83 -3.04 -16.58 -7.14
N LEU A 84 -2.22 -16.16 -6.17
CA LEU A 84 -2.66 -15.40 -4.99
C LEU A 84 -2.73 -13.89 -5.27
N ALA A 85 -2.04 -13.36 -6.28
CA ALA A 85 -1.99 -11.92 -6.55
C ALA A 85 -3.38 -11.23 -6.61
N PRO A 86 -4.42 -11.82 -7.23
CA PRO A 86 -5.76 -11.23 -7.26
C PRO A 86 -6.34 -10.92 -5.88
N MET A 87 -6.02 -11.71 -4.86
CA MET A 87 -6.50 -11.46 -3.50
C MET A 87 -5.89 -10.18 -2.90
N TYR A 88 -4.66 -9.85 -3.29
CA TYR A 88 -3.91 -8.72 -2.74
C TYR A 88 -4.25 -7.40 -3.41
N TYR A 89 -4.34 -7.35 -4.74
CA TYR A 89 -4.71 -6.12 -5.44
C TYR A 89 -6.22 -5.83 -5.46
N ARG A 90 -7.06 -6.80 -5.07
CA ARG A 90 -8.50 -6.55 -4.89
C ARG A 90 -8.72 -5.39 -3.92
N ASN A 91 -9.54 -4.43 -4.34
CA ASN A 91 -9.83 -3.20 -3.61
C ASN A 91 -8.60 -2.31 -3.32
N ALA A 92 -7.44 -2.53 -3.96
CA ALA A 92 -6.30 -1.64 -3.82
C ALA A 92 -6.62 -0.26 -4.43
N ASN A 93 -6.16 0.80 -3.76
CA ASN A 93 -6.27 2.17 -4.26
C ASN A 93 -5.10 2.53 -5.17
N CYS A 94 -3.94 1.91 -4.92
CA CYS A 94 -2.74 2.10 -5.70
C CYS A 94 -1.90 0.83 -5.76
N ALA A 95 -1.08 0.73 -6.80
CA ALA A 95 -0.12 -0.35 -7.00
C ALA A 95 1.24 0.20 -7.40
N VAL A 96 2.30 -0.39 -6.88
CA VAL A 96 3.67 -0.18 -7.35
C VAL A 96 4.12 -1.45 -8.05
N VAL A 97 4.36 -1.36 -9.35
CA VAL A 97 4.90 -2.45 -10.15
C VAL A 97 6.40 -2.22 -10.27
N VAL A 98 7.19 -3.14 -9.71
CA VAL A 98 8.64 -3.01 -9.62
C VAL A 98 9.31 -3.93 -10.64
N TYR A 99 10.31 -3.40 -11.32
CA TYR A 99 11.25 -4.17 -12.14
C TYR A 99 12.70 -3.81 -11.77
N ASP A 100 13.65 -4.60 -12.24
CA ASP A 100 15.09 -4.37 -12.05
C ASP A 100 15.66 -3.78 -13.35
N ILE A 101 16.25 -2.58 -13.29
CA ILE A 101 16.80 -1.90 -14.48
C ILE A 101 17.98 -2.65 -15.11
N THR A 102 18.59 -3.58 -14.38
CA THR A 102 19.68 -4.44 -14.85
C THR A 102 19.19 -5.74 -15.49
N GLN A 103 17.87 -6.00 -15.49
CA GLN A 103 17.27 -7.22 -16.02
C GLN A 103 16.07 -6.92 -16.93
N ALA A 104 16.28 -6.93 -18.24
CA ALA A 104 15.25 -6.61 -19.23
C ALA A 104 13.99 -7.49 -19.12
N ALA A 105 14.16 -8.79 -18.85
CA ALA A 105 13.04 -9.72 -18.68
C ALA A 105 12.09 -9.30 -17.54
N SER A 106 12.61 -8.65 -16.50
CA SER A 106 11.80 -8.19 -15.37
C SER A 106 10.85 -7.05 -15.75
N LEU A 107 11.22 -6.21 -16.74
CA LEU A 107 10.33 -5.19 -17.29
C LEU A 107 9.17 -5.84 -18.05
N ASP A 108 9.41 -6.90 -18.82
CA ASP A 108 8.33 -7.60 -19.53
C ASP A 108 7.33 -8.24 -18.56
N LYS A 109 7.82 -8.79 -17.45
CA LYS A 109 6.96 -9.26 -16.35
C LYS A 109 6.19 -8.10 -15.70
N ALA A 110 6.82 -6.95 -15.48
CA ALA A 110 6.14 -5.76 -14.98
C ALA A 110 5.03 -5.27 -15.93
N LYS A 111 5.28 -5.24 -17.24
CA LYS A 111 4.26 -4.92 -18.25
C LYS A 111 3.06 -5.86 -18.19
N ALA A 112 3.29 -7.15 -17.97
CA ALA A 112 2.20 -8.12 -17.78
C ALA A 112 1.37 -7.82 -16.52
N TRP A 113 2.02 -7.46 -15.40
CA TRP A 113 1.32 -7.04 -14.19
C TRP A 113 0.50 -5.76 -14.37
N VAL A 114 1.03 -4.76 -15.09
CA VAL A 114 0.28 -3.54 -15.41
C VAL A 114 -0.99 -3.87 -16.20
N LYS A 115 -0.88 -4.70 -17.24
CA LYS A 115 -2.03 -5.14 -18.04
C LYS A 115 -3.05 -5.90 -17.19
N GLU A 116 -2.60 -6.74 -16.26
CA GLU A 116 -3.47 -7.47 -15.35
C GLU A 116 -4.23 -6.54 -14.40
N LEU A 117 -3.54 -5.56 -13.80
CA LEU A 117 -4.14 -4.54 -12.94
C LEU A 117 -5.18 -3.72 -13.72
N GLN A 118 -4.86 -3.25 -14.92
CA GLN A 118 -5.79 -2.48 -15.76
C GLN A 118 -7.05 -3.28 -16.13
N ARG A 119 -6.94 -4.61 -16.24
CA ARG A 119 -8.06 -5.49 -16.60
C ARG A 119 -8.92 -5.90 -15.40
N GLN A 120 -8.32 -6.11 -14.22
CA GLN A 120 -8.98 -6.80 -13.10
C GLN A 120 -9.03 -6.00 -11.80
N ALA A 121 -8.20 -4.98 -11.64
CA ALA A 121 -8.25 -4.12 -10.46
C ALA A 121 -9.36 -3.06 -10.60
N ASN A 122 -9.44 -2.17 -9.62
CA ASN A 122 -10.38 -1.06 -9.66
C ASN A 122 -10.06 -0.12 -10.83
N GLU A 123 -11.07 0.39 -11.55
CA GLU A 123 -10.89 1.33 -12.68
C GLU A 123 -10.10 2.59 -12.30
N ASN A 124 -10.17 3.01 -11.03
CA ASN A 124 -9.49 4.20 -10.53
C ASN A 124 -8.18 3.89 -9.77
N ILE A 125 -7.59 2.71 -9.98
CA ILE A 125 -6.32 2.36 -9.34
C ILE A 125 -5.18 3.24 -9.89
N ILE A 126 -4.41 3.84 -9.00
CA ILE A 126 -3.20 4.58 -9.38
C ILE A 126 -2.05 3.58 -9.48
N ILE A 127 -1.44 3.47 -10.65
CA ILE A 127 -0.33 2.55 -10.89
C ILE A 127 0.96 3.35 -11.06
N ALA A 128 2.00 2.94 -10.34
CA ALA A 128 3.36 3.45 -10.52
C ALA A 128 4.28 2.32 -10.97
N LEU A 129 5.06 2.57 -12.03
CA LEU A 129 6.15 1.71 -12.49
C LEU A 129 7.46 2.18 -11.86
N ALA A 130 8.13 1.30 -11.12
CA ALA A 130 9.38 1.59 -10.44
C ALA A 130 10.52 0.73 -10.99
N GLY A 131 11.51 1.38 -11.62
CA GLY A 131 12.76 0.76 -12.05
C GLY A 131 13.77 0.77 -10.92
N ASN A 132 13.92 -0.35 -10.21
CA ASN A 132 14.74 -0.43 -9.02
C ASN A 132 16.20 -0.80 -9.32
N LYS A 133 17.08 -0.62 -8.33
CA LYS A 133 18.53 -0.87 -8.34
C LYS A 133 19.33 0.12 -9.18
N ALA A 134 18.90 1.39 -9.19
CA ALA A 134 19.63 2.51 -9.81
C ALA A 134 21.10 2.60 -9.37
N ASP A 135 21.40 2.21 -8.12
CA ASP A 135 22.75 2.15 -7.57
C ASP A 135 23.71 1.26 -8.37
N LEU A 136 23.25 0.12 -8.88
CA LEU A 136 24.10 -0.80 -9.65
C LEU A 136 24.54 -0.19 -10.99
N VAL A 137 23.69 0.63 -11.60
CA VAL A 137 23.99 1.33 -12.85
C VAL A 137 24.82 2.58 -12.60
N ALA A 138 24.61 3.27 -11.48
CA ALA A 138 25.46 4.38 -11.06
C ALA A 138 26.91 3.92 -10.80
N GLU A 139 27.08 2.75 -10.19
CA GLU A 139 28.40 2.13 -9.99
C GLU A 139 28.97 1.55 -11.30
N GLN A 140 28.13 0.92 -12.13
CA GLN A 140 28.53 0.20 -13.35
C GLN A 140 27.53 0.46 -14.50
N PRO A 141 27.75 1.49 -15.32
CA PRO A 141 26.82 1.87 -16.40
C PRO A 141 26.47 0.73 -17.37
N ASP A 142 27.42 -0.16 -17.63
CA ASP A 142 27.26 -1.31 -18.56
C ASP A 142 26.27 -2.37 -18.06
N LYS A 143 25.89 -2.34 -16.78
CA LYS A 143 24.87 -3.25 -16.23
C LYS A 143 23.45 -2.86 -16.58
N ARG A 144 23.22 -1.67 -17.16
CA ARG A 144 21.89 -1.25 -17.55
C ARG A 144 21.39 -2.11 -18.71
N ALA A 145 20.37 -2.93 -18.45
CA ALA A 145 19.70 -3.73 -19.48
C ALA A 145 18.43 -3.05 -20.02
N VAL A 146 17.88 -2.10 -19.27
CA VAL A 146 16.67 -1.35 -19.64
C VAL A 146 17.03 0.13 -19.81
N PRO A 147 16.98 0.68 -21.04
CA PRO A 147 17.09 2.11 -21.26
C PRO A 147 15.95 2.85 -20.54
N THR A 148 16.28 3.93 -19.83
CA THR A 148 15.28 4.74 -19.10
C THR A 148 14.17 5.24 -20.04
N GLY A 149 14.54 5.67 -21.25
CA GLY A 149 13.59 6.17 -22.24
C GLY A 149 12.54 5.13 -22.68
N ASP A 150 12.89 3.85 -22.74
CA ASP A 150 11.95 2.79 -23.13
C ASP A 150 10.92 2.53 -22.03
N ALA A 151 11.36 2.50 -20.77
CA ALA A 151 10.48 2.33 -19.62
C ALA A 151 9.59 3.56 -19.39
N GLU A 152 10.14 4.76 -19.56
CA GLU A 152 9.40 6.01 -19.44
C GLU A 152 8.37 6.17 -20.57
N ALA A 153 8.73 5.85 -21.82
CA ALA A 153 7.80 5.87 -22.95
C ALA A 153 6.63 4.92 -22.72
N TYR A 154 6.91 3.70 -22.24
CA TYR A 154 5.87 2.73 -21.87
C TYR A 154 4.97 3.25 -20.74
N ALA A 155 5.56 3.81 -19.68
CA ALA A 155 4.79 4.34 -18.56
C ALA A 155 3.87 5.48 -19.00
N ARG A 156 4.36 6.37 -19.87
CA ARG A 156 3.57 7.46 -20.45
C ARG A 156 2.42 6.95 -21.31
N GLU A 157 2.67 5.96 -22.17
CA GLU A 157 1.65 5.33 -23.02
C GLU A 157 0.56 4.65 -22.17
N ALA A 158 0.95 3.97 -21.10
CA ALA A 158 0.04 3.26 -20.21
C ALA A 158 -0.58 4.14 -19.11
N GLY A 159 -0.26 5.45 -19.05
CA GLY A 159 -0.80 6.39 -18.08
C GLY A 159 -0.32 6.16 -16.63
N LEU A 160 0.89 5.65 -16.45
CA LEU A 160 1.47 5.30 -15.15
C LEU A 160 2.35 6.42 -14.61
N LEU A 161 2.55 6.45 -13.29
CA LEU A 161 3.69 7.17 -12.71
C LEU A 161 4.97 6.39 -12.99
N PHE A 162 6.10 7.07 -13.20
CA PHE A 162 7.39 6.41 -13.44
C PHE A 162 8.48 7.00 -12.55
N PHE A 163 9.27 6.12 -11.93
CA PHE A 163 10.43 6.46 -11.13
C PHE A 163 11.52 5.40 -11.31
N GLU A 164 12.77 5.82 -11.49
CA GLU A 164 13.91 4.95 -11.19
C GLU A 164 14.29 5.13 -9.73
N THR A 165 14.45 4.03 -8.99
CA THR A 165 14.64 4.03 -7.55
C THR A 165 15.86 3.20 -7.15
N SER A 166 16.41 3.50 -5.98
CA SER A 166 17.31 2.57 -5.30
C SER A 166 16.88 2.38 -3.85
N ALA A 167 16.48 1.15 -3.52
CA ALA A 167 16.27 0.77 -2.13
C ALA A 167 17.57 0.85 -1.29
N LYS A 168 18.74 0.66 -1.92
CA LYS A 168 20.05 0.67 -1.26
C LYS A 168 20.42 2.09 -0.82
N THR A 169 20.38 3.05 -1.74
CA THR A 169 20.77 4.47 -1.49
C THR A 169 19.61 5.36 -1.06
N ALA A 170 18.38 4.83 -1.01
CA ALA A 170 17.13 5.56 -0.76
C ALA A 170 16.70 6.53 -1.88
N GLU A 171 17.37 6.51 -3.04
CA GLU A 171 17.06 7.37 -4.18
C GLU A 171 15.62 7.15 -4.69
N ASN A 172 14.87 8.25 -4.81
CA ASN A 172 13.48 8.34 -5.30
C ASN A 172 12.45 7.47 -4.56
N VAL A 173 12.82 6.86 -3.42
CA VAL A 173 11.91 6.00 -2.67
C VAL A 173 10.79 6.82 -2.04
N LYS A 174 11.12 7.91 -1.32
CA LYS A 174 10.10 8.75 -0.67
C LYS A 174 9.25 9.47 -1.72
N GLU A 175 9.89 9.97 -2.77
CA GLU A 175 9.30 10.69 -3.90
C GLU A 175 8.23 9.83 -4.60
N LEU A 176 8.54 8.55 -4.84
CA LEU A 176 7.59 7.59 -5.41
C LEU A 176 6.30 7.50 -4.58
N PHE A 177 6.40 7.21 -3.28
CA PHE A 177 5.23 7.05 -2.42
C PHE A 177 4.48 8.38 -2.18
N THR A 178 5.20 9.49 -2.08
CA THR A 178 4.60 10.84 -1.99
C THR A 178 3.86 11.21 -3.28
N ALA A 179 4.39 10.88 -4.46
CA ALA A 179 3.73 11.15 -5.73
C ALA A 179 2.43 10.34 -5.88
N ILE A 180 2.44 9.07 -5.45
CA ILE A 180 1.23 8.24 -5.37
C ILE A 180 0.21 8.89 -4.43
N ALA A 181 0.64 9.28 -3.22
CA ALA A 181 -0.23 9.89 -2.23
C ALA A 181 -0.89 11.18 -2.71
N LYS A 182 -0.17 12.02 -3.47
CA LYS A 182 -0.70 13.25 -4.08
C LYS A 182 -1.78 13.00 -5.15
N LYS A 183 -1.78 11.82 -5.78
CA LYS A 183 -2.78 11.44 -6.80
C LYS A 183 -4.04 10.82 -6.20
N LEU A 184 -4.00 10.40 -4.93
CA LEU A 184 -5.13 9.72 -4.29
C LEU A 184 -6.28 10.69 -3.96
N PRO A 185 -7.55 10.22 -4.00
CA PRO A 185 -8.71 11.05 -3.69
C PRO A 185 -8.90 11.22 -2.17
N ILE A 186 -8.06 12.04 -1.54
CA ILE A 186 -7.99 12.25 -0.08
C ILE A 186 -9.32 12.76 0.48
N GLU A 187 -9.96 13.72 -0.19
CA GLU A 187 -11.22 14.33 0.29
C GLU A 187 -12.35 13.30 0.40
N GLN A 188 -12.45 12.40 -0.59
CA GLN A 188 -13.46 11.35 -0.60
C GLN A 188 -13.19 10.29 0.49
N ALA A 189 -11.92 10.00 0.76
CA ALA A 189 -11.52 9.05 1.79
C ALA A 189 -11.78 9.58 3.21
N THR A 190 -11.47 10.85 3.48
CA THR A 190 -11.72 11.48 4.78
C THR A 190 -13.22 11.54 5.11
N GLN A 191 -14.09 11.81 4.12
CA GLN A 191 -15.54 11.80 4.30
C GLN A 191 -16.11 10.39 4.60
N ARG A 192 -15.57 9.34 3.97
CA ARG A 192 -15.95 7.95 4.26
C ARG A 192 -15.51 7.51 5.66
N GLY A 193 -14.32 7.93 6.10
CA GLY A 193 -13.83 7.66 7.46
C GLY A 193 -14.69 8.30 8.56
N MET A 194 -15.14 9.54 8.36
CA MET A 194 -16.05 10.23 9.29
C MET A 194 -17.45 9.59 9.34
N ARG A 195 -18.00 9.14 8.19
CA ARG A 195 -19.30 8.45 8.17
C ARG A 195 -19.25 7.05 8.80
N GLY A 196 -18.13 6.34 8.71
CA GLY A 196 -17.92 5.05 9.37
C GLY A 196 -17.81 5.16 10.90
N ALA A 197 -17.27 6.28 11.42
CA ALA A 197 -17.18 6.55 12.85
C ALA A 197 -18.52 6.98 13.47
N ALA A 198 -19.38 7.67 12.71
CA ALA A 198 -20.71 8.11 13.17
C ALA A 198 -21.82 7.03 13.06
N GLY A 199 -21.50 5.82 12.57
CA GLY A 199 -22.48 4.80 12.17
C GLY A 199 -22.57 3.54 13.04
N ARG A 200 -21.98 3.50 14.25
CA ARG A 200 -22.19 2.39 15.20
C ARG A 200 -23.17 2.78 16.31
N PRO A 201 -24.47 2.48 16.20
CA PRO A 201 -25.33 2.35 17.37
C PRO A 201 -25.15 0.96 17.99
N GLY A 202 -24.88 0.91 19.30
CA GLY A 202 -25.05 -0.29 20.11
C GLY A 202 -23.78 -1.11 20.35
N GLY A 203 -22.98 -0.69 21.33
CA GLY A 203 -22.18 -1.63 22.10
C GLY A 203 -23.14 -2.56 22.86
N VAL A 204 -23.01 -3.87 22.67
CA VAL A 204 -23.66 -4.85 23.55
C VAL A 204 -22.89 -4.87 24.85
N ASP A 205 -23.49 -4.31 25.89
CA ASP A 205 -22.97 -4.36 27.25
C ASP A 205 -23.24 -5.77 27.81
N LEU A 206 -22.21 -6.61 27.86
CA LEU A 206 -22.25 -7.91 28.54
C LEU A 206 -21.94 -7.69 30.02
N GLY A 207 -22.83 -6.97 30.70
CA GLY A 207 -22.79 -6.74 32.13
C GLY A 207 -23.96 -7.41 32.84
N SER A 208 -23.64 -8.29 33.80
CA SER A 208 -24.51 -8.80 34.88
C SER A 208 -25.72 -9.68 34.51
N ARG A 209 -25.52 -11.00 34.51
CA ARG A 209 -26.57 -11.93 34.93
C ARG A 209 -26.33 -12.31 36.39
N GLN A 210 -27.24 -11.80 37.22
CA GLN A 210 -27.50 -12.20 38.59
C GLN A 210 -27.95 -13.67 38.64
N ASP A 211 -27.28 -14.47 39.46
CA ASP A 211 -27.78 -15.76 39.95
C ASP A 211 -28.96 -15.55 40.89
N PRO A 212 -29.98 -16.42 40.83
CA PRO A 212 -30.80 -16.72 41.99
C PRO A 212 -30.65 -18.19 42.42
N GLY A 213 -30.05 -18.37 43.60
CA GLY A 213 -30.49 -19.24 44.69
C GLY A 213 -31.04 -20.65 44.41
N ALA A 214 -30.23 -21.64 44.81
CA ALA A 214 -30.52 -22.95 45.39
C ALA A 214 -31.98 -23.30 45.79
N VAL A 215 -32.40 -24.55 45.51
CA VAL A 215 -32.93 -25.52 46.51
C VAL A 215 -32.68 -26.97 46.04
N SER A 216 -32.38 -27.80 47.04
CA SER A 216 -32.00 -29.21 47.19
C SER A 216 -32.88 -30.32 46.58
N GLY A 217 -32.26 -31.50 46.39
CA GLY A 217 -32.87 -32.81 46.70
C GLY A 217 -32.58 -33.95 45.69
N GLY A 218 -31.67 -34.88 46.03
CA GLY A 218 -31.49 -36.16 45.31
C GLY A 218 -32.60 -37.19 45.62
N PRO A 219 -32.40 -38.53 45.46
CA PRO A 219 -31.27 -39.25 44.86
C PRO A 219 -31.69 -40.33 43.82
N GLY A 220 -30.72 -40.97 43.16
CA GLY A 220 -30.85 -42.39 42.78
C GLY A 220 -30.51 -42.77 41.33
N GLY A 221 -29.63 -43.77 41.19
CA GLY A 221 -29.73 -44.77 40.12
C GLY A 221 -28.53 -44.93 39.19
N CYS A 222 -27.76 -46.00 39.40
CA CYS A 222 -26.93 -46.72 38.41
C CYS A 222 -27.74 -47.06 37.13
N ASN A 223 -27.20 -47.46 35.97
CA ASN A 223 -26.07 -48.35 35.69
C ASN A 223 -25.83 -48.42 34.16
N CYS A 224 -24.72 -49.06 33.78
CA CYS A 224 -24.35 -49.64 32.47
C CYS A 224 -23.67 -48.71 31.45
#